data_AF-A0A2S7PDL0-F1
#
_entry.id   AF-A0A2S7PDL0-F1
#
_cell.length_a   1.000
_cell.length_b   1.000
_cell.length_c   1.000
_cell.angle_alpha   90.00
_cell.angle_beta   90.00
_cell.angle_gamma   90.00
#
_symmetry.space_group_name_H-M   'P 1'
#
loop_
_entity.id
_entity.type
_entity.pdbx_description
1 polymer ?
#
loop_
_entity_poly.entity_id
_entity_poly.type
_entity_poly.pdbx_seq_one_letter_code
_entity_poly.pdbx_strand_id
1 'polypeptide(L)'
;MVMQWGMERADKLGLEVVVEASQYGVDLYHKFGLRSIEKVAIDMHIDKPSNTWRRLESDLRDFSFWWMWKPHRGVYEAGETPLPWVSKRGV
;
A
#
# COMPACT_ATOMS: atom_id res chain seq x y z
N MET A 1 -19.01 9.96 -1.74
CA MET A 1 -17.70 9.84 -2.41
C MET A 1 -17.28 8.37 -2.45
N VAL A 2 -16.55 7.91 -3.48
CA VAL A 2 -16.21 6.48 -3.70
C VAL A 2 -15.50 5.85 -2.50
N MET A 3 -14.55 6.55 -1.89
CA MET A 3 -13.81 6.04 -0.72
C MET A 3 -14.72 5.70 0.45
N GLN A 4 -15.62 6.60 0.82
CA GLN A 4 -16.54 6.38 1.93
C GLN A 4 -17.43 5.17 1.68
N TRP A 5 -18.01 5.06 0.48
CA TRP A 5 -18.82 3.90 0.10
C TRP A 5 -18.04 2.58 0.18
N GLY A 6 -16.80 2.56 -0.29
CA GLY A 6 -15.94 1.38 -0.25
C GLY A 6 -15.62 0.94 1.18
N MET A 7 -15.28 1.90 2.06
CA MET A 7 -15.00 1.60 3.47
C MET A 7 -16.24 1.10 4.21
N GLU A 8 -17.41 1.71 3.99
CA GLU A 8 -18.67 1.24 4.56
C GLU A 8 -19.03 -0.17 4.06
N ARG A 9 -18.72 -0.48 2.79
CA ARG A 9 -18.95 -1.82 2.23
C ARG A 9 -18.04 -2.87 2.84
N ALA A 10 -16.75 -2.56 3.02
CA ALA A 10 -15.78 -3.44 3.65
C ALA A 10 -16.16 -3.74 5.11
N ASP A 11 -16.57 -2.71 5.86
CA ASP A 11 -17.00 -2.86 7.24
C ASP A 11 -18.23 -3.79 7.38
N LYS A 12 -19.26 -3.56 6.56
CA LYS A 12 -20.46 -4.42 6.51
C LYS A 12 -20.16 -5.89 6.21
N LEU A 13 -19.10 -6.17 5.46
CA LEU A 13 -18.70 -7.52 5.07
C LEU A 13 -17.68 -8.15 6.02
N GLY A 14 -17.20 -7.42 7.04
CA GLY A 14 -16.18 -7.96 7.92
C GLY A 14 -14.78 -8.00 7.31
N LEU A 15 -14.50 -7.19 6.29
CA LEU A 15 -13.28 -7.27 5.49
C LEU A 15 -12.21 -6.27 5.96
N GLU A 16 -10.96 -6.71 5.87
CA GLU A 16 -9.80 -5.83 5.87
C GLU A 16 -9.69 -5.08 4.52
N VAL A 17 -8.91 -4.00 4.51
CA VAL A 17 -8.71 -3.18 3.30
C VAL A 17 -7.22 -3.04 3.04
N VAL A 18 -6.82 -3.30 1.81
CA VAL A 18 -5.46 -3.10 1.29
C VAL A 18 -5.53 -2.18 0.08
N VAL A 19 -4.61 -1.23 -0.03
CA VAL A 19 -4.44 -0.39 -1.22
C VAL A 19 -2.97 -0.16 -1.53
N GLU A 20 -2.67 -0.01 -2.82
CA GLU A 20 -1.41 0.56 -3.29
C GLU A 20 -1.65 2.04 -3.57
N ALA A 21 -0.99 2.91 -2.80
CA ALA A 21 -1.15 4.34 -2.88
C ALA A 21 0.03 4.98 -3.59
N SER A 22 -0.24 5.85 -4.57
CA SER A 22 0.78 6.81 -5.01
C SER A 22 1.01 7.85 -3.91
N GLN A 23 2.11 8.61 -3.99
CA GLN A 23 2.39 9.71 -3.06
C GLN A 23 1.21 10.67 -2.88
N TYR A 24 0.43 10.91 -3.94
CA TYR A 24 -0.74 11.80 -3.91
C TYR A 24 -1.95 11.21 -3.18
N GLY A 25 -2.05 9.88 -3.10
CA GLY A 25 -3.17 9.16 -2.49
C GLY A 25 -2.98 8.87 -0.99
N VAL A 26 -1.74 8.82 -0.50
CA VAL A 26 -1.41 8.40 0.88
C VAL A 26 -2.22 9.18 1.92
N ASP A 27 -2.25 10.51 1.82
CA ASP A 27 -2.96 11.37 2.77
C ASP A 27 -4.47 11.14 2.77
N LEU A 28 -5.05 10.81 1.60
CA LEU A 28 -6.47 10.46 1.51
C LEU A 28 -6.74 9.16 2.27
N TYR A 29 -5.93 8.12 2.04
CA TYR A 29 -6.13 6.82 2.67
C TYR A 29 -5.89 6.86 4.18
N HIS A 30 -4.96 7.69 4.67
CA HIS A 30 -4.78 7.93 6.09
C HIS A 30 -6.04 8.45 6.78
N LYS A 31 -6.79 9.35 6.13
CA LYS A 31 -8.08 9.86 6.64
C LYS A 31 -9.14 8.76 6.78
N PHE A 32 -9.04 7.67 6.02
CA PHE A 32 -9.92 6.50 6.13
C PHE A 32 -9.38 5.40 7.06
N GLY A 33 -8.33 5.69 7.82
CA GLY A 33 -7.79 4.79 8.84
C GLY A 33 -6.80 3.75 8.30
N LEU A 34 -6.41 3.84 7.02
CA LEU A 34 -5.32 3.02 6.50
C LEU A 34 -3.97 3.54 7.02
N ARG A 35 -3.01 2.64 7.12
CA ARG A 35 -1.65 2.93 7.55
C ARG A 35 -0.66 2.36 6.55
N SER A 36 0.43 3.09 6.36
CA SER A 36 1.52 2.69 5.49
C SER A 36 2.28 1.56 6.15
N ILE A 37 2.27 0.40 5.51
CA ILE A 37 3.03 -0.77 5.94
C ILE A 37 4.42 -0.73 5.36
N GLU A 38 4.51 -0.44 4.06
CA GLU A 38 5.78 -0.42 3.35
C GLU A 38 5.77 0.65 2.25
N LYS A 39 6.95 1.24 2.02
CA LYS A 39 7.21 2.10 0.86
C LYS A 39 7.95 1.25 -0.19
N VAL A 40 7.31 1.04 -1.33
CA VAL A 40 7.78 0.18 -2.40
C VAL A 40 8.38 1.05 -3.51
N ALA A 41 9.64 0.79 -3.85
CA ALA A 41 10.30 1.35 -5.03
C ALA A 41 10.05 0.43 -6.24
N ILE A 42 9.97 1.02 -7.43
CA ILE A 42 9.82 0.27 -8.67
C ILE A 42 11.20 -0.14 -9.17
N ASP A 43 11.44 -1.44 -9.29
CA ASP A 43 12.58 -1.94 -10.04
C ASP A 43 12.22 -2.01 -11.53
N MET A 44 12.87 -1.18 -12.33
CA MET A 44 12.67 -1.11 -13.77
C MET A 44 13.83 -1.77 -14.55
N HIS A 45 14.69 -2.52 -13.88
CA HIS A 45 15.83 -3.15 -14.50
C HIS A 45 15.41 -4.22 -15.52
N ILE A 46 15.90 -4.08 -16.76
CA ILE A 46 15.76 -5.10 -17.82
C ILE A 46 17.07 -5.24 -18.60
N ASP A 47 17.26 -6.40 -19.21
CA ASP A 47 18.38 -6.62 -20.13
C ASP A 47 18.21 -5.82 -21.42
N LYS A 48 19.29 -5.17 -21.86
CA LYS A 48 19.38 -4.39 -23.11
C LYS A 48 18.22 -3.38 -23.29
N PRO A 49 18.08 -2.39 -22.38
CA PRO A 49 16.97 -1.45 -22.45
C PRO A 49 17.04 -0.59 -23.71
N SER A 50 15.86 -0.32 -24.29
CA SER A 50 15.71 0.65 -25.37
C SER A 50 15.92 2.08 -24.88
N ASN A 51 16.11 3.04 -25.78
CA ASN A 51 16.22 4.45 -25.39
C ASN A 51 14.94 4.96 -24.71
N THR A 52 13.76 4.50 -25.17
CA THR A 52 12.48 4.82 -24.53
C THR A 52 12.44 4.29 -23.09
N TRP A 53 12.94 3.06 -22.86
CA TRP A 53 12.96 2.48 -21.52
C TRP A 53 13.88 3.24 -20.57
N ARG A 54 15.11 3.59 -21.01
CA ARG A 54 16.04 4.39 -20.20
C ARG A 54 15.45 5.74 -19.79
N ARG A 55 14.68 6.36 -20.69
CA ARG A 55 13.97 7.61 -20.38
C ARG A 55 12.91 7.38 -19.31
N LEU A 56 12.05 6.36 -19.46
CA LEU A 56 11.03 6.05 -18.47
C LEU A 56 11.62 5.69 -17.11
N GLU A 57 12.69 4.91 -17.08
CA GLU A 57 13.43 4.57 -15.86
C GLU A 57 13.99 5.83 -15.17
N SER A 58 14.50 6.80 -15.94
CA SER A 58 14.91 8.09 -15.40
C SER A 58 13.74 8.92 -14.86
N ASP A 59 12.64 9.01 -15.62
CA ASP A 59 11.46 9.79 -15.28
C ASP A 59 10.73 9.22 -14.04
N LEU A 60 10.80 7.90 -13.83
CA LEU A 60 10.12 7.19 -12.75
C LEU A 60 11.05 6.74 -11.61
N ARG A 61 12.35 7.07 -11.66
CA ARG A 61 13.36 6.64 -10.66
C ARG A 61 12.95 6.91 -9.22
N ASP A 62 12.40 8.09 -8.96
CA ASP A 62 12.00 8.53 -7.63
C ASP A 62 10.53 8.24 -7.32
N PHE A 63 9.84 7.56 -8.25
CA PHE A 63 8.47 7.17 -8.06
C PHE A 63 8.40 6.03 -7.04
N SER A 64 7.55 6.21 -6.03
CA SER A 64 7.29 5.19 -5.01
C SER A 64 5.79 5.01 -4.82
N PHE A 65 5.41 3.79 -4.47
CA PHE A 65 4.07 3.48 -3.98
C PHE A 65 4.15 3.11 -2.50
N TRP A 66 3.04 3.28 -1.80
CA TRP A 66 2.89 2.83 -0.43
C TRP A 66 1.90 1.69 -0.42
N TRP A 67 2.34 0.55 0.09
CA TRP A 67 1.45 -0.53 0.43
C TRP A 67 0.80 -0.19 1.77
N MET A 68 -0.52 0.00 1.77
CA MET A 68 -1.26 0.45 2.93
C MET A 68 -2.34 -0.55 3.32
N TRP A 69 -2.56 -0.68 4.62
CA TRP A 69 -3.49 -1.65 5.18
C TRP A 69 -4.34 -1.06 6.30
N LYS A 70 -5.55 -1.59 6.44
CA LYS A 70 -6.43 -1.41 7.61
C LYS A 70 -7.06 -2.75 7.97
N PRO A 71 -6.93 -3.22 9.23
CA PRO A 71 -7.64 -4.41 9.69
C PRO A 71 -9.17 -4.18 9.69
N HIS A 72 -9.95 -5.27 9.61
CA HIS A 72 -11.40 -5.18 9.75
C HIS A 72 -11.80 -4.47 11.05
N ARG A 73 -11.15 -4.84 12.17
CA ARG A 73 -11.40 -4.26 13.50
C ARG A 73 -10.15 -3.64 14.09
N GLY A 74 -10.35 -2.56 14.84
CA GLY A 74 -9.28 -1.82 15.49
C GLY A 74 -8.55 -0.86 14.56
N VAL A 75 -7.50 -0.25 15.11
CA VAL A 75 -6.57 0.60 14.39
C VAL A 75 -5.27 -0.18 14.26
N TYR A 76 -4.65 -0.16 13.08
CA TYR A 76 -3.30 -0.69 12.96
C TYR A 76 -2.32 0.18 13.75
N GLU A 77 -1.61 -0.45 14.67
CA GLU A 77 -0.52 0.13 15.43
C GLU A 77 0.76 -0.66 15.14
N ALA A 78 1.78 0.04 14.63
CA ALA A 78 3.01 -0.58 14.20
C ALA A 78 3.74 -1.24 15.37
N GLY A 79 4.09 -2.52 15.21
CA GLY A 79 4.73 -3.32 16.25
C GLY A 79 3.76 -3.97 17.25
N GLU A 80 2.52 -3.48 17.35
CA GLU A 80 1.51 -4.03 18.27
C GLU A 80 0.48 -4.89 17.54
N THR A 81 -0.03 -4.40 16.41
CA THR A 81 -1.04 -5.11 15.64
C THR A 81 -0.36 -6.21 14.82
N PRO A 82 -0.72 -7.50 15.02
CA PRO A 82 -0.15 -8.58 14.25
C PRO A 82 -0.55 -8.46 12.78
N LEU A 83 0.45 -8.48 11.90
CA LEU A 83 0.23 -8.53 10.47
C LEU A 83 -0.17 -9.95 10.06
N PRO A 84 -1.31 -10.15 9.39
CA PRO A 84 -1.84 -11.50 9.13
C PRO A 84 -0.95 -12.35 8.21
N TRP A 85 -0.08 -11.73 7.41
CA TRP A 85 0.89 -12.39 6.53
C TRP A 85 2.25 -12.69 7.19
N VAL A 86 2.52 -12.18 8.40
CA VAL A 86 3.76 -12.48 9.11
C VAL A 86 3.55 -13.76 9.92
N SER A 87 4.09 -14.87 9.43
CA SER A 87 4.10 -16.13 10.19
C SER A 87 4.92 -15.92 11.48
N LYS A 88 4.32 -16.17 12.64
CA LYS A 88 5.11 -16.39 13.86
C LYS A 88 5.89 -17.70 13.65
N ARG A 89 7.19 -17.62 13.39
CA ARG A 89 8.05 -18.81 13.46
C ARG A 89 7.92 -19.34 14.89
N GLY A 90 7.32 -20.52 15.05
CA GLY A 90 7.25 -21.20 16.33
C GLY A 90 8.67 -21.41 16.86
N VAL A 91 8.92 -20.91 18.06
CA VAL A 91 10.07 -21.30 18.89
C VAL A 91 9.61 -22.43 19.79
#